data_AF-A0A1V5J4N4-F1
#
_entry.id   AF-A0A1V5J4N4-F1
#
_cell.length_a   1.000
_cell.length_b   1.000
_cell.length_c   1.000
_cell.angle_alpha   90.00
_cell.angle_beta   90.00
_cell.angle_gamma   90.00
#
_symmetry.space_group_name_H-M   'P 1'
#
loop_
_entity.id
_entity.type
_entity.pdbx_description
1 polymer ?
#
loop_
_entity_poly.entity_id
_entity_poly.type
_entity_poly.pdbx_seq_one_letter_code
_entity_poly.pdbx_strand_id
1 'polypeptide(L)'
;MDVSSALYERPGKYQHAYCEDMDRGGDIRVICNLRANHDWMSTLLHELDHGVYFKYIDPRLPYLLREHAHLLTTEAVAMVMGNQTYDARWLAEIASVGAAPVGNRPALRN
;
A
#
# COMPACT_ATOMS: atom_id res chain seq x y z
N MET A 1 -9.84 19.34 13.87
CA MET A 1 -9.06 19.58 12.64
C MET A 1 -9.36 18.42 11.71
N ASP A 2 -10.04 18.67 10.60
CA ASP A 2 -10.16 17.67 9.53
C ASP A 2 -8.81 17.61 8.81
N VAL A 3 -8.02 16.56 9.08
CA VAL A 3 -6.73 16.34 8.42
C VAL A 3 -6.89 15.17 7.47
N SER A 4 -6.85 15.42 6.17
CA SER A 4 -6.96 14.37 5.15
C SER A 4 -5.68 13.52 5.06
N SER A 5 -5.77 12.34 4.43
CA SER A 5 -4.60 11.56 4.01
C SER A 5 -3.56 12.44 3.30
N ALA A 6 -2.28 12.17 3.57
CA ALA A 6 -1.16 12.96 3.06
C ALA A 6 -0.28 12.09 2.16
N LEU A 7 -0.53 12.13 0.85
CA LEU A 7 0.07 11.17 -0.09
C LEU A 7 1.41 11.61 -0.68
N TYR A 8 1.60 12.91 -0.91
CA TYR A 8 2.77 13.41 -1.65
C TYR A 8 3.82 14.05 -0.74
N GLU A 9 5.05 14.09 -1.24
CA GLU A 9 6.21 14.69 -0.58
C GLU A 9 5.99 16.19 -0.27
N ARG A 10 6.49 16.62 0.90
CA ARG A 10 6.67 18.04 1.23
C ARG A 10 7.82 18.20 2.23
N PRO A 11 8.52 19.35 2.24
CA PRO A 11 9.58 19.63 3.20
C PRO A 11 9.12 19.44 4.65
N GLY A 12 9.94 18.76 5.46
CA GLY A 12 9.66 18.52 6.87
C GLY A 12 8.56 17.49 7.16
N LYS A 13 8.04 16.78 6.16
CA LYS A 13 7.06 15.71 6.37
C LYS A 13 7.72 14.45 6.93
N TYR A 14 6.96 13.74 7.77
CA TYR A 14 7.33 12.41 8.24
C TYR A 14 7.59 11.45 7.08
N GLN A 15 8.71 10.73 7.15
CA GLN A 15 9.24 9.98 6.00
C GLN A 15 8.63 8.59 5.85
N HIS A 16 8.28 7.94 6.97
CA HIS A 16 7.74 6.58 6.95
C HIS A 16 6.27 6.61 6.55
N ALA A 17 5.92 5.73 5.62
CA ALA A 17 4.54 5.51 5.24
C ALA A 17 3.83 4.75 6.37
N TYR A 18 2.55 5.02 6.59
CA TYR A 18 1.69 4.23 7.46
C TYR A 18 0.22 4.50 7.14
N CYS A 19 -0.64 3.57 7.56
CA CYS A 19 -2.08 3.71 7.54
C CYS A 19 -2.65 3.45 8.94
N GLU A 20 -3.64 4.25 9.37
CA GLU A 20 -4.25 4.15 10.69
C GLU A 20 -5.75 4.50 10.63
N ASP A 21 -6.56 3.83 11.45
CA ASP A 21 -7.91 4.27 11.79
C ASP A 21 -7.84 5.19 13.03
N MET A 22 -7.99 6.49 12.81
CA MET A 22 -7.61 7.54 13.76
C MET A 22 -8.25 7.41 15.15
N ASP A 23 -9.47 6.89 15.21
CA ASP A 23 -10.25 6.71 16.43
C ASP A 23 -10.89 5.33 16.55
N ARG A 24 -10.47 4.38 15.69
CA ARG A 24 -11.09 3.05 15.56
C ARG A 24 -12.60 3.14 15.26
N GLY A 25 -12.99 4.20 14.56
CA GLY A 25 -14.36 4.56 14.20
C GLY A 25 -14.60 4.54 12.69
N GLY A 26 -13.58 4.21 11.89
CA GLY A 26 -13.63 4.16 10.42
C GLY A 26 -13.05 5.39 9.73
N ASP A 27 -12.41 6.31 10.45
CA ASP A 27 -11.65 7.43 9.88
C ASP A 27 -10.23 6.96 9.52
N ILE A 28 -10.16 6.22 8.41
CA ILE A 28 -8.93 5.57 7.95
C ILE A 28 -8.15 6.50 7.05
N ARG A 29 -6.88 6.73 7.41
CA ARG A 29 -6.01 7.69 6.73
C ARG A 29 -4.68 7.04 6.36
N VAL A 30 -4.07 7.56 5.31
CA VAL A 30 -2.78 7.10 4.80
C VAL A 30 -1.81 8.27 4.70
N ILE A 31 -0.58 8.05 5.17
CA ILE A 31 0.55 8.90 4.86
C ILE A 31 1.53 8.14 3.96
N CYS A 32 1.94 8.78 2.87
CA CYS A 32 2.96 8.28 1.95
C CYS A 32 3.84 9.44 1.50
N ASN A 33 4.91 9.18 0.76
CA ASN A 33 5.72 10.22 0.13
C ASN A 33 5.88 9.88 -1.37
N LEU A 34 4.74 9.70 -2.03
CA LEU A 34 4.65 9.08 -3.36
C LEU A 34 5.51 9.80 -4.40
N ARG A 35 6.29 9.00 -5.14
CA ARG A 35 6.86 9.34 -6.44
C ARG A 35 6.29 8.39 -7.49
N ALA A 36 6.27 8.81 -8.75
CA ALA A 36 5.76 7.99 -9.85
C ALA A 36 6.79 6.90 -10.25
N ASN A 37 6.99 5.90 -9.39
CA ASN A 37 7.88 4.78 -9.63
C ASN A 37 7.34 3.48 -9.02
N HIS A 38 7.99 2.37 -9.37
CA HIS A 38 7.64 1.03 -8.90
C HIS A 38 7.61 0.93 -7.36
N ASP A 39 8.63 1.43 -6.69
CA ASP A 39 8.79 1.25 -5.24
C ASP A 39 7.65 1.94 -4.47
N TRP A 40 7.29 3.17 -4.87
CA TRP A 40 6.18 3.89 -4.25
C TRP A 40 4.81 3.34 -4.63
N MET A 41 4.67 2.67 -5.78
CA MET A 41 3.45 1.90 -6.07
C MET A 41 3.32 0.71 -5.12
N SER A 42 4.41 -0.03 -4.88
CA SER A 42 4.42 -1.15 -3.93
C SER A 42 4.11 -0.68 -2.51
N THR A 43 4.73 0.41 -2.05
CA THR A 43 4.41 1.06 -0.77
C THR A 43 2.95 1.51 -0.71
N LEU A 44 2.42 2.15 -1.76
CA LEU A 44 1.02 2.59 -1.77
C LEU A 44 0.06 1.41 -1.63
N LEU A 45 0.29 0.31 -2.36
CA LEU A 45 -0.54 -0.89 -2.27
C LEU A 45 -0.47 -1.54 -0.89
N HIS A 46 0.71 -1.54 -0.27
CA HIS A 46 0.91 -2.01 1.10
C HIS A 46 0.07 -1.21 2.10
N GLU A 47 0.19 0.12 2.09
CA GLU A 47 -0.57 0.97 3.02
C GLU A 47 -2.08 0.95 2.77
N LEU A 48 -2.50 0.84 1.51
CA LEU A 48 -3.92 0.75 1.18
C LEU A 48 -4.53 -0.56 1.68
N ASP A 49 -3.77 -1.65 1.77
CA ASP A 49 -4.26 -2.91 2.32
C ASP A 49 -4.50 -2.84 3.83
N HIS A 50 -3.62 -2.17 4.58
CA HIS A 50 -3.92 -1.84 5.99
C HIS A 50 -5.26 -1.10 6.11
N GLY A 51 -5.52 -0.15 5.20
CA GLY A 51 -6.79 0.56 5.17
C GLY A 51 -7.99 -0.33 4.82
N VAL A 52 -7.82 -1.29 3.90
CA VAL A 52 -8.82 -2.33 3.61
C VAL A 52 -9.08 -3.18 4.85
N TYR A 53 -8.04 -3.57 5.58
CA TYR A 53 -8.18 -4.32 6.83
C TYR A 53 -9.02 -3.54 7.83
N PHE A 54 -8.64 -2.29 8.16
CA PHE A 54 -9.38 -1.45 9.08
C PHE A 54 -10.85 -1.28 8.68
N LYS A 55 -11.12 -1.08 7.38
CA LYS A 55 -12.48 -0.85 6.84
C LYS A 55 -13.43 -2.01 7.14
N TYR A 56 -12.93 -3.24 7.24
CA TYR A 56 -13.75 -4.43 7.44
C TYR A 56 -13.77 -4.94 8.89
N ILE A 57 -13.16 -4.21 9.83
CA ILE A 57 -13.33 -4.46 11.26
C ILE A 57 -14.75 -4.07 11.68
N ASP A 58 -15.44 -4.94 12.43
CA ASP A 58 -16.80 -4.67 12.90
C ASP A 58 -16.78 -3.51 13.93
N PRO A 59 -17.40 -2.35 13.63
CA PRO A 59 -17.40 -1.21 14.54
C PRO A 59 -18.22 -1.45 15.82
N ARG A 60 -18.97 -2.56 15.90
CA ARG A 60 -19.70 -2.95 17.13
C ARG A 60 -18.82 -3.65 18.14
N LEU A 61 -17.60 -4.06 17.77
CA LEU A 61 -16.65 -4.63 18.71
C LEU A 61 -16.31 -3.62 19.83
N PRO A 62 -15.94 -4.10 21.04
CA PRO A 62 -15.32 -3.26 22.05
C PRO A 62 -14.12 -2.50 21.46
N TYR A 63 -13.88 -1.27 21.89
CA TYR A 63 -12.82 -0.39 21.35
C TYR A 63 -11.45 -1.08 21.24
N LEU A 64 -11.07 -1.87 22.25
CA LEU A 64 -9.81 -2.62 22.27
C LEU A 64 -9.70 -3.72 21.21
N LEU A 65 -10.82 -4.17 20.64
CA LEU A 65 -10.85 -5.20 19.59
C LEU A 65 -11.07 -4.60 18.19
N ARG A 66 -11.16 -3.27 18.08
CA ARG A 66 -11.30 -2.58 16.78
C ARG A 66 -9.94 -2.30 16.14
N GLU A 67 -9.12 -3.32 16.06
CA GLU A 67 -7.80 -3.28 15.42
C GLU A 67 -7.50 -4.64 14.78
N HIS A 68 -6.39 -4.71 14.05
CA HIS A 68 -5.91 -5.97 13.50
C HIS A 68 -5.62 -6.98 14.62
N ALA A 69 -5.98 -8.25 14.42
CA ALA A 69 -5.87 -9.27 15.47
C ALA A 69 -4.43 -9.46 15.98
N HIS A 70 -3.45 -9.26 15.10
CA HIS A 70 -2.02 -9.26 15.40
C HIS A 70 -1.26 -8.54 14.29
N LEU A 71 -0.14 -7.88 14.61
CA LEU A 71 0.70 -7.16 13.63
C LEU A 71 1.03 -8.05 12.41
N LEU A 72 1.46 -9.29 12.66
CA LEU A 72 1.70 -10.29 11.62
C LEU A 72 0.57 -10.40 10.58
N THR A 73 -0.69 -10.36 11.00
CA THR A 73 -1.83 -10.56 10.08
C THR A 73 -2.06 -9.38 9.16
N THR A 74 -1.84 -8.15 9.64
CA THR A 74 -1.98 -6.95 8.81
C THR A 74 -0.78 -6.82 7.87
N GLU A 75 0.44 -7.06 8.36
CA GLU A 75 1.66 -7.02 7.55
C GLU A 75 1.66 -8.08 6.45
N ALA A 76 1.22 -9.30 6.74
CA ALA A 76 1.25 -10.39 5.76
C ALA A 76 0.39 -10.09 4.53
N VAL A 77 -0.82 -9.56 4.72
CA VAL A 77 -1.71 -9.23 3.59
C VAL A 77 -1.22 -7.97 2.87
N ALA A 78 -0.72 -6.98 3.62
CA ALA A 78 -0.12 -5.78 3.04
C ALA A 78 1.10 -6.10 2.18
N MET A 79 1.93 -7.07 2.57
CA MET A 79 3.03 -7.58 1.75
C MET A 79 2.52 -8.30 0.48
N VAL A 80 1.45 -9.10 0.57
CA VAL A 80 0.85 -9.75 -0.61
C VAL A 80 0.38 -8.70 -1.61
N MET A 81 -0.33 -7.66 -1.14
CA MET A 81 -0.80 -6.58 -2.00
C MET A 81 0.33 -5.72 -2.56
N GLY A 82 1.33 -5.38 -1.74
CA GLY A 82 2.53 -4.67 -2.18
C GLY A 82 3.33 -5.43 -3.24
N ASN A 83 3.32 -6.77 -3.20
CA ASN A 83 4.00 -7.63 -4.17
C ASN A 83 3.28 -7.73 -5.52
N GLN A 84 2.04 -7.24 -5.65
CA GLN A 84 1.32 -7.25 -6.93
C GLN A 84 2.05 -6.45 -8.01
N THR A 85 2.91 -5.50 -7.64
CA THR A 85 3.76 -4.76 -8.59
C THR A 85 4.76 -5.64 -9.34
N TYR A 86 5.01 -6.86 -8.86
CA TYR A 86 5.84 -7.86 -9.54
C TYR A 86 5.02 -8.90 -10.33
N ASP A 87 3.69 -8.93 -10.18
CA ASP A 87 2.82 -9.86 -10.89
C ASP A 87 2.60 -9.39 -12.33
N ALA A 88 3.00 -10.20 -13.31
CA ALA A 88 2.94 -9.84 -14.72
C ALA A 88 1.51 -9.56 -15.20
N ARG A 89 0.52 -10.29 -14.65
CA ARG A 89 -0.88 -10.10 -14.99
C ARG A 89 -1.41 -8.81 -14.38
N TRP A 90 -1.12 -8.51 -13.12
CA TRP A 90 -1.47 -7.23 -12.50
C TRP A 90 -0.87 -6.05 -13.26
N LEU A 91 0.39 -6.16 -13.67
CA LEU A 91 1.05 -5.14 -14.49
C LEU A 91 0.33 -4.92 -15.83
N ALA A 92 -0.04 -6.00 -16.52
CA ALA A 92 -0.70 -5.91 -17.83
C ALA A 92 -2.16 -5.44 -17.73
N GLU A 93 -2.94 -6.02 -16.81
CA GLU A 93 -4.40 -5.85 -16.75
C GLU A 93 -4.82 -4.66 -15.87
N ILE A 94 -4.09 -4.38 -14.78
CA ILE A 94 -4.45 -3.33 -13.82
C ILE A 94 -3.62 -2.07 -14.05
N ALA A 95 -2.29 -2.21 -14.07
CA ALA A 95 -1.39 -1.06 -14.27
C ALA A 95 -1.27 -0.65 -15.75
N SER A 96 -1.85 -1.42 -16.67
CA SER A 96 -1.80 -1.17 -18.13
C SER A 96 -0.38 -1.01 -18.67
N VAL A 97 0.58 -1.70 -18.06
CA VAL A 97 1.96 -1.76 -18.54
C VAL A 97 1.98 -2.66 -19.76
N GLY A 98 2.19 -2.06 -20.93
CA GLY A 98 2.31 -2.80 -22.19
C GLY A 98 3.45 -3.81 -22.15
N ALA A 99 3.34 -4.88 -22.95
CA ALA A 99 4.42 -5.82 -23.13
C ALA A 99 5.69 -5.06 -23.56
N ALA A 100 6.80 -5.29 -22.86
CA ALA A 100 8.09 -4.76 -23.30
C ALA A 100 8.35 -5.25 -24.74
N PRO A 101 8.87 -4.39 -25.64
CA PRO A 101 9.38 -4.86 -26.92
C PRO A 101 10.36 -6.01 -26.65
N VAL A 102 10.29 -7.08 -27.44
CA VAL A 102 11.31 -8.14 -27.41
C VAL A 102 12.63 -7.54 -27.90
N GLY A 103 13.33 -6.86 -27.02
CA GLY A 103 14.64 -6.27 -27.26
C GLY A 103 15.68 -7.37 -27.18
N ASN A 104 16.49 -7.47 -28.24
CA ASN A 104 17.61 -8.39 -28.38
C ASN A 104 18.40 -8.47 -27.06
N ARG A 105 18.25 -9.56 -26.32
CA ARG A 105 19.05 -9.82 -25.11
C ARG A 105 20.51 -9.77 -25.55
N PRO A 106 21.35 -8.85 -25.03
CA PRO A 106 22.78 -8.94 -25.32
C PRO A 106 23.22 -10.33 -24.86
N ALA A 107 23.80 -11.10 -25.79
CA ALA A 107 24.33 -12.41 -25.50
C ALA A 107 25.19 -12.27 -24.23
N LEU A 108 24.83 -13.04 -23.20
CA LEU A 108 25.64 -13.17 -22.00
C LEU A 108 27.04 -13.54 -22.49
N ARG A 109 27.99 -12.61 -22.36
CA ARG A 109 29.39 -12.88 -22.63
C ARG A 109 29.84 -13.78 -21.48
N ASN A 110 30.08 -15.05 -21.80
CA ASN A 110 30.87 -15.97 -20.98
C ASN A 110 32.29 -15.44 -20.82
#